data_AF-A0A653YSN1-F1
#
_entry.id   AF-A0A653YSN1-F1
#
_cell.length_a   1.000
_cell.length_b   1.000
_cell.length_c   1.000
_cell.angle_alpha   90.00
_cell.angle_beta   90.00
_cell.angle_gamma   90.00
#
_symmetry.space_group_name_H-M   'P 1'
#
loop_
_entity.id
_entity.type
_entity.pdbx_description
1 polymer ?
#
loop_
_entity_poly.entity_id
_entity_poly.type
_entity_poly.pdbx_seq_one_letter_code
_entity_poly.pdbx_strand_id
1 'polypeptide(L)'
;MNTVFGEIIRKEWRKSAIPQKEFADKLKMSLRNAQNLFERDDFSISQLMAISKVLNQDFVSLYLKNKNYGLLNSSDSVKGFGDHIEEYITAKKAESNQISVNINIKGDIDAITRHFPNLLKYIKSEAEKYGLTIA
;
A
#
# COMPACT_ATOMS: atom_id res chain seq x y z
N MET A 1 -3.60 26.96 -3.61
CA MET A 1 -2.43 26.73 -2.74
C MET A 1 -2.23 25.23 -2.63
N ASN A 2 -1.17 24.67 -3.22
CA ASN A 2 -0.84 23.25 -3.07
C ASN A 2 -0.42 23.02 -1.62
N THR A 3 -1.35 22.50 -0.81
CA THR A 3 -1.05 22.17 0.58
C THR A 3 -0.25 20.88 0.54
N VAL A 4 1.03 20.97 0.90
CA VAL A 4 1.93 19.81 1.00
C VAL A 4 1.31 18.80 1.97
N PHE A 5 1.27 17.52 1.61
CA PHE A 5 0.62 16.48 2.43
C PHE A 5 1.21 16.39 3.85
N GLY A 6 2.50 16.69 4.01
CA GLY A 6 3.14 16.82 5.31
C GLY A 6 2.45 17.81 6.27
N GLU A 7 1.78 18.85 5.76
CA GLU A 7 0.98 19.76 6.58
C GLU A 7 -0.29 19.12 7.15
N ILE A 8 -0.87 18.14 6.44
CA ILE A 8 -2.00 17.36 6.95
C ILE A 8 -1.53 16.52 8.14
N ILE A 9 -0.37 15.88 8.01
CA ILE A 9 0.26 15.12 9.11
C ILE A 9 0.58 16.06 10.28
N ARG A 10 1.11 17.26 10.01
CA ARG A 10 1.42 18.27 11.03
C ARG A 10 0.18 18.69 11.83
N LYS A 11 -0.96 18.86 11.17
CA LYS A 11 -2.23 19.22 11.83
C LYS A 11 -2.70 18.14 12.79
N GLU A 12 -2.68 16.89 12.35
CA GLU A 12 -3.09 15.75 13.20
C GLU A 12 -2.10 15.49 14.33
N TRP A 13 -0.79 15.61 14.06
CA TRP A 13 0.23 15.52 15.10
C TRP A 13 0.00 16.58 16.19
N ARG A 14 -0.29 17.83 15.84
CA ARG A 14 -0.61 18.89 16.83
C ARG A 14 -1.84 18.55 17.69
N LYS A 15 -2.82 17.82 17.15
CA LYS A 15 -4.01 17.38 17.91
C LYS A 15 -3.70 16.20 18.85
N SER A 16 -2.73 15.37 18.50
CA SER A 16 -2.36 14.18 19.28
C SER A 16 -1.73 14.47 20.63
N ALA A 17 -1.34 15.72 20.90
CA ALA A 17 -0.59 16.16 22.08
C ALA A 17 0.76 15.43 22.30
N ILE A 18 1.25 14.67 21.32
CA ILE A 18 2.53 13.97 21.37
C ILE A 18 3.67 14.98 21.16
N PRO A 19 4.67 15.07 22.06
CA PRO A 19 5.85 15.91 21.84
C PRO A 19 6.61 15.51 20.56
N GLN A 20 7.19 16.47 19.86
CA GLN A 20 7.88 16.19 18.58
C GLN A 20 9.03 15.19 18.72
N LYS A 21 9.73 15.25 19.86
CA LYS A 21 10.79 14.30 20.20
C LYS A 21 10.24 12.87 20.32
N GLU A 22 9.14 12.70 21.04
CA GLU A 22 8.49 11.39 21.19
C GLU A 22 7.94 10.88 19.85
N PHE A 23 7.39 11.77 19.01
CA PHE A 23 6.97 11.43 17.66
C PHE A 23 8.14 10.93 16.80
N ALA A 24 9.29 11.62 16.85
CA ALA A 24 10.50 11.22 16.14
C ALA A 24 11.04 9.86 16.65
N ASP A 25 11.04 9.66 17.97
CA ASP A 25 11.49 8.43 18.62
C ASP A 25 10.60 7.23 18.21
N LYS A 26 9.27 7.40 18.21
CA LYS A 26 8.31 6.37 17.77
C LYS A 26 8.47 6.01 16.30
N LEU A 27 8.90 6.96 15.46
CA LEU A 27 9.18 6.74 14.05
C LEU A 27 10.63 6.34 13.77
N LYS A 28 11.46 6.17 14.80
CA LYS A 28 12.89 5.81 14.70
C LYS A 28 13.66 6.76 13.78
N MET A 29 13.41 8.07 13.88
CA MET A 29 14.09 9.09 13.09
C MET A 29 14.61 10.24 13.97
N SER A 30 15.53 11.03 13.43
CA SER A 30 16.04 12.21 14.13
C SER A 30 14.98 13.31 14.23
N LEU A 31 15.11 14.18 15.24
CA LEU A 31 14.22 15.34 15.40
C LEU A 31 14.22 16.25 14.16
N ARG A 32 15.38 16.40 13.52
CA ARG A 32 15.53 17.15 12.26
C ARG A 32 14.71 16.51 11.13
N ASN A 33 14.76 15.19 11.01
CA ASN A 33 13.99 14.48 10.00
C ASN A 33 12.49 14.56 10.27
N ALA A 34 12.07 14.52 11.54
CA ALA A 34 10.68 14.72 11.93
C ALA A 34 10.19 16.15 11.62
N GLN A 35 11.04 17.17 11.75
CA GLN A 35 10.70 18.54 11.34
C GLN A 35 10.51 18.63 9.81
N ASN A 36 11.46 18.09 9.05
CA ASN A 36 11.44 18.09 7.59
C ASN A 36 10.29 17.24 7.03
N LEU A 37 9.82 16.24 7.77
CA LEU A 37 8.71 15.37 7.40
C LEU A 37 7.44 16.18 7.08
N PHE A 38 7.18 17.23 7.85
CA PHE A 38 5.98 18.06 7.68
C PHE A 38 6.02 18.97 6.44
N GLU A 39 7.19 19.14 5.82
CA GLU A 39 7.41 20.01 4.68
C GLU A 39 7.46 19.23 3.35
N ARG A 40 7.27 17.91 3.42
CA ARG A 40 7.37 16.99 2.28
C ARG A 40 6.01 16.51 1.79
N ASP A 41 5.96 16.19 0.50
CA ASP A 41 4.76 15.67 -0.18
C ASP A 41 4.92 14.21 -0.64
N ASP A 42 6.12 13.66 -0.48
CA ASP A 42 6.54 12.35 -0.93
C ASP A 42 6.74 11.41 0.27
N PHE A 43 5.86 10.42 0.37
CA PHE A 43 5.89 9.43 1.44
C PHE A 43 5.81 8.03 0.86
N SER A 44 6.65 7.13 1.36
CA SER A 44 6.45 5.70 1.13
C SER A 44 5.24 5.19 1.94
N ILE A 45 4.57 4.16 1.44
CA ILE A 45 3.43 3.53 2.15
C ILE A 45 3.85 3.03 3.54
N SER A 46 5.07 2.50 3.68
CA SER A 46 5.61 2.06 4.97
C SER A 46 5.76 3.21 5.97
N GLN A 47 6.21 4.39 5.52
CA GLN A 47 6.26 5.59 6.36
C GLN A 47 4.87 6.06 6.77
N LEU A 48 3.91 6.08 5.84
CA LEU A 48 2.52 6.45 6.15
C LEU A 48 1.90 5.50 7.16
N MET A 49 2.09 4.19 7.01
CA MET A 49 1.64 3.20 7.99
C MET A 49 2.26 3.41 9.37
N ALA A 50 3.55 3.74 9.45
CA ALA A 50 4.21 4.02 10.72
C ALA A 50 3.63 5.27 11.39
N ILE A 51 3.45 6.36 10.64
CA ILE A 51 2.83 7.60 11.11
C ILE A 51 1.40 7.36 11.56
N SER A 52 0.65 6.58 10.79
CA SER A 52 -0.72 6.18 11.12
C SER A 52 -0.85 5.43 12.42
N LYS A 53 0.08 4.51 12.71
CA LYS A 53 0.13 3.82 14.00
C LYS A 53 0.41 4.77 15.15
N VAL A 54 1.31 5.74 14.95
CA VAL A 54 1.69 6.70 16.00
C VAL A 54 0.58 7.69 16.33
N LEU A 55 -0.15 8.16 15.30
CA LEU A 55 -1.18 9.19 15.44
C LEU A 55 -2.60 8.63 15.46
N ASN A 56 -2.76 7.30 15.39
CA ASN A 56 -4.05 6.61 15.33
C ASN A 56 -4.99 7.15 14.23
N GLN A 57 -4.45 7.38 13.04
CA GLN A 57 -5.15 8.02 11.91
C GLN A 57 -4.73 7.36 10.60
N ASP A 58 -5.65 7.07 9.69
CA ASP A 58 -5.31 6.44 8.39
C ASP A 58 -4.80 7.48 7.37
N PHE A 59 -3.48 7.66 7.33
CA PHE A 59 -2.82 8.54 6.37
C PHE A 59 -2.57 7.87 5.03
N VAL A 60 -2.65 6.54 4.93
CA VAL A 60 -2.51 5.83 3.66
C VAL A 60 -3.71 6.19 2.79
N SER A 61 -4.93 6.00 3.31
CA SER A 61 -6.15 6.38 2.61
C SER A 61 -6.21 7.87 2.29
N LEU A 62 -5.80 8.74 3.24
CA LEU A 62 -5.76 10.18 3.01
C LEU A 62 -4.76 10.57 1.92
N TYR A 63 -3.57 9.96 1.90
CA TYR A 63 -2.54 10.24 0.90
C TYR A 63 -2.99 9.87 -0.49
N LEU A 64 -3.62 8.71 -0.62
CA LEU A 64 -4.11 8.22 -1.90
C LEU A 64 -5.28 9.05 -2.41
N LYS A 65 -6.20 9.46 -1.52
CA LYS A 65 -7.27 10.43 -1.86
C LYS A 65 -6.69 11.78 -2.29
N ASN A 66 -5.66 12.27 -1.61
CA ASN A 66 -5.03 13.56 -1.91
C ASN A 66 -4.30 13.53 -3.28
N LYS A 67 -3.57 12.44 -3.58
CA LYS A 67 -2.93 12.20 -4.88
C LYS A 67 -3.93 11.99 -6.01
N ASN A 68 -5.09 11.38 -5.73
CA ASN A 68 -6.13 11.03 -6.71
C ASN A 68 -7.29 12.04 -6.75
N TYR A 69 -7.08 13.32 -6.41
CA TYR A 69 -8.10 14.38 -6.51
C TYR A 69 -8.61 14.66 -7.95
N GLY A 70 -8.28 13.81 -8.92
CA GLY A 70 -8.91 13.77 -10.25
C GLY A 70 -9.83 12.56 -10.51
N LEU A 71 -9.97 11.58 -9.61
CA LEU A 71 -10.62 10.30 -9.98
C LEU A 71 -11.60 9.67 -8.96
N LEU A 72 -11.79 10.19 -7.75
CA LEU A 72 -12.63 9.52 -6.75
C LEU A 72 -13.71 10.42 -6.14
N ASN A 73 -14.73 10.71 -6.95
CA ASN A 73 -16.10 10.84 -6.44
C ASN A 73 -16.69 9.43 -6.35
N SER A 74 -16.43 8.73 -5.25
CA SER A 74 -17.17 7.51 -4.94
C SER A 74 -17.36 7.48 -3.44
N SER A 75 -18.59 7.82 -3.08
CA SER A 75 -19.20 7.59 -1.78
C SER A 75 -18.93 6.16 -1.33
N ASP A 76 -18.39 6.00 -0.13
CA ASP A 76 -18.94 5.13 0.92
C ASP A 76 -17.84 4.61 1.85
N SER A 77 -18.05 4.88 3.14
CA SER A 77 -17.67 4.02 4.26
C SER A 77 -16.19 3.69 4.47
N VAL A 78 -15.52 4.52 5.27
CA VAL A 78 -14.26 4.19 5.94
C VAL A 78 -14.50 3.03 6.92
N LYS A 79 -14.04 1.83 6.57
CA LYS A 79 -13.88 0.70 7.51
C LYS A 79 -12.57 -0.02 7.24
N GLY A 80 -11.75 -0.12 8.28
CA GLY A 80 -10.72 -1.15 8.42
C GLY A 80 -9.34 -0.84 7.84
N PHE A 81 -8.35 -0.78 8.73
CA PHE A 81 -6.91 -0.58 8.45
C PHE A 81 -6.25 -1.77 7.70
N GLY A 82 -7.02 -2.79 7.30
CA GLY A 82 -6.51 -4.07 6.75
C GLY A 82 -6.99 -4.40 5.33
N ASP A 83 -8.20 -4.00 4.95
CA ASP A 83 -8.82 -4.48 3.70
C ASP A 83 -8.32 -3.71 2.46
N HIS A 84 -7.83 -2.48 2.64
CA HIS A 84 -7.37 -1.65 1.51
C HIS A 84 -5.95 -1.96 1.02
N ILE A 85 -5.16 -2.77 1.74
CA ILE A 85 -3.78 -3.08 1.29
C ILE A 85 -3.80 -4.07 0.12
N GLU A 86 -4.70 -5.06 0.12
CA GLU A 86 -4.84 -6.02 -0.98
C GLU A 86 -5.40 -5.37 -2.24
N GLU A 87 -6.34 -4.43 -2.09
CA GLU A 87 -6.94 -3.72 -3.21
C GLU A 87 -5.93 -2.78 -3.91
N TYR A 88 -5.02 -2.14 -3.16
CA TYR A 88 -4.01 -1.22 -3.72
C TYR A 88 -2.85 -1.91 -4.44
N ILE A 89 -2.48 -3.14 -4.06
CA ILE A 89 -1.48 -3.92 -4.83
C ILE A 89 -2.08 -4.37 -6.17
N THR A 90 -3.40 -4.58 -6.21
CA THR A 90 -4.14 -5.02 -7.40
C THR A 90 -4.50 -3.86 -8.34
N ALA A 91 -4.59 -2.62 -7.84
CA ALA A 91 -4.94 -1.43 -8.61
C ALA A 91 -3.80 -0.83 -9.45
N LYS A 92 -2.67 -1.53 -9.62
CA LYS A 92 -1.61 -1.13 -10.54
C LYS A 92 -2.05 -1.45 -11.98
N LYS A 93 -2.95 -0.63 -12.53
CA LYS A 93 -3.56 -0.80 -13.86
C LYS A 93 -3.98 -2.26 -14.11
N ALA A 94 -5.18 -2.64 -13.67
CA ALA A 94 -5.84 -3.73 -14.35
C ALA A 94 -5.97 -3.31 -15.83
N GLU A 95 -5.09 -3.82 -16.68
CA GLU A 95 -5.29 -3.72 -18.11
C GLU A 95 -6.65 -4.36 -18.38
N SER A 96 -7.49 -3.69 -19.18
CA SER A 96 -8.83 -4.20 -19.48
C SER A 96 -8.71 -5.65 -19.95
N ASN A 97 -9.40 -6.57 -19.27
CA ASN A 97 -9.39 -8.04 -19.50
C ASN A 97 -8.29 -8.86 -18.79
N GLN A 98 -7.77 -8.41 -17.65
CA GLN A 98 -6.91 -9.25 -16.78
C GLN A 98 -7.70 -9.88 -15.62
N ILE A 99 -7.46 -11.17 -15.36
CA ILE A 99 -7.92 -11.88 -14.15
C ILE A 99 -6.69 -12.24 -13.32
N SER A 100 -6.70 -11.89 -12.03
CA SER A 100 -5.66 -12.30 -11.09
C SER A 100 -6.16 -13.48 -10.26
N VAL A 101 -5.39 -14.57 -10.23
CA VAL A 101 -5.72 -15.78 -9.47
C VAL A 101 -4.59 -16.06 -8.49
N ASN A 102 -4.93 -16.25 -7.21
CA ASN A 102 -3.99 -16.67 -6.18
C ASN A 102 -4.18 -18.16 -5.87
N ILE A 103 -3.11 -18.95 -6.01
CA ILE A 103 -3.14 -20.41 -5.83
C ILE A 103 -2.17 -20.78 -4.70
N ASN A 104 -2.70 -21.42 -3.66
CA ASN A 104 -1.91 -21.95 -2.55
C ASN A 104 -1.69 -23.46 -2.72
N ILE A 105 -0.44 -23.88 -2.92
CA ILE A 105 -0.07 -25.29 -3.10
C ILE A 105 0.63 -25.80 -1.83
N LYS A 106 0.26 -26.99 -1.36
CA LYS A 106 0.86 -27.66 -0.19
C LYS A 106 1.38 -29.03 -0.57
N GLY A 107 2.51 -29.43 0.01
CA GLY A 107 3.17 -30.71 -0.26
C GLY A 107 4.56 -30.76 0.33
N ASP A 108 5.25 -31.88 0.10
CA ASP A 108 6.66 -32.02 0.42
C ASP A 108 7.52 -31.01 -0.36
N ILE A 109 8.50 -30.40 0.32
CA ILE A 109 9.31 -29.31 -0.26
C ILE A 109 10.08 -29.80 -1.48
N ASP A 110 10.67 -30.99 -1.41
CA ASP A 110 11.46 -31.54 -2.53
C ASP A 110 10.57 -31.84 -3.74
N ALA A 111 9.38 -32.37 -3.50
CA ALA A 111 8.38 -32.59 -4.54
C ALA A 111 7.94 -31.27 -5.19
N ILE A 112 7.66 -30.23 -4.38
CA ILE A 112 7.29 -28.90 -4.90
C ILE A 112 8.42 -28.34 -5.75
N THR A 113 9.65 -28.27 -5.24
CA THR A 113 10.79 -27.70 -5.96
C THR A 113 11.07 -28.44 -7.27
N ARG A 114 10.89 -29.77 -7.29
CA ARG A 114 11.12 -30.59 -8.49
C ARG A 114 10.01 -30.44 -9.54
N HIS A 115 8.76 -30.35 -9.13
CA HIS A 115 7.61 -30.42 -10.05
C HIS A 115 6.98 -29.07 -10.38
N PHE A 116 7.11 -28.07 -9.51
CA PHE A 116 6.48 -26.75 -9.68
C PHE A 116 6.89 -26.04 -10.96
N PRO A 117 8.17 -26.03 -11.41
CA PRO A 117 8.54 -25.43 -12.69
C PRO A 117 7.82 -26.06 -13.90
N ASN A 118 7.62 -27.38 -13.87
CA ASN A 118 6.91 -28.09 -14.94
C ASN A 118 5.40 -27.80 -14.92
N LEU A 119 4.82 -27.69 -13.72
CA LEU A 119 3.43 -27.27 -13.54
C LEU A 119 3.21 -25.86 -14.13
N LEU A 120 4.10 -24.91 -13.85
CA LEU A 120 4.01 -23.55 -14.41
C LEU A 120 4.08 -23.55 -15.94
N LYS A 121 5.01 -24.32 -16.52
CA LYS A 121 5.10 -24.48 -17.98
C LYS A 121 3.83 -25.09 -18.58
N TYR A 122 3.25 -26.09 -17.92
CA TYR A 122 2.03 -26.72 -18.36
C TYR A 122 0.86 -25.73 -18.34
N ILE A 123 0.66 -25.02 -17.23
CA ILE A 123 -0.40 -24.01 -17.11
C ILE A 123 -0.25 -22.93 -18.19
N LYS A 124 0.97 -22.44 -18.42
CA LYS A 124 1.25 -21.46 -19.49
C LYS A 124 0.91 -22.00 -20.87
N SER A 125 1.39 -23.19 -21.21
CA SER A 125 1.13 -23.81 -22.51
C SER A 125 -0.36 -24.06 -22.75
N GLU A 126 -1.09 -24.49 -21.72
CA GLU A 126 -2.51 -24.75 -21.83
C GLU A 126 -3.30 -23.44 -22.00
N ALA A 127 -2.95 -22.40 -21.24
CA ALA A 127 -3.55 -21.07 -21.37
C ALA A 127 -3.34 -20.49 -22.78
N GLU A 128 -2.15 -20.62 -23.34
CA GLU A 128 -1.83 -20.12 -24.69
C GLU A 128 -2.67 -20.82 -25.77
N LYS A 129 -3.01 -22.12 -25.61
CA LYS A 129 -3.93 -22.82 -26.54
C LYS A 129 -5.33 -22.21 -26.58
N TYR A 130 -5.76 -21.62 -25.47
CA TYR A 130 -7.06 -20.93 -25.36
C TYR A 130 -6.95 -19.42 -25.65
N GLY A 131 -5.81 -18.94 -26.16
CA GLY A 131 -5.59 -17.53 -26.48
C GLY A 131 -5.36 -16.64 -25.24
N LEU A 132 -5.07 -17.24 -24.09
CA LEU A 132 -4.77 -16.51 -22.85
C LEU A 132 -3.25 -16.34 -22.71
N THR A 133 -2.83 -15.22 -22.11
CA THR A 133 -1.42 -14.97 -21.80
C THR A 133 -1.23 -14.94 -20.29
N ILE A 134 -0.31 -15.76 -19.78
CA ILE A 134 0.13 -15.72 -18.38
C ILE A 134 1.44 -14.93 -18.32
N ALA A 135 1.39 -13.80 -17.60
CA ALA A 135 2.52 -12.93 -17.33
C ALA A 135 3.48 -13.54 -16.29
#